data_AF-A0A2T5C0C9-F1
#
_entry.id   AF-A0A2T5C0C9-F1
#
_cell.length_a   1.000
_cell.length_b   1.000
_cell.length_c   1.000
_cell.angle_alpha   90.00
_cell.angle_beta   90.00
_cell.angle_gamma   90.00
#
_symmetry.space_group_name_H-M   'P 1'
#
loop_
_entity.id
_entity.type
_entity.pdbx_description
1 polymer ?
#
loop_
_entity_poly.entity_id
_entity_poly.type
_entity_poly.pdbx_seq_one_letter_code
_entity_poly.pdbx_strand_id
1 'polypeptide(L)'
;MAKDRERQTAKLYYVDHNLTAKEVSERVGVTEKTIGNWVEKYHWKAERDAKNASPAKRTANIKQIISNLSDEWLELDREVKELETGKGNPEEIAKLRTRIKGIDDAVSKWNKTLENIEKDSQVPLSTYIYVMEDIFQGLLKYNRDLYMKLVDFQEIHLNTISERLG
;
A
#
# COMPACT_ATOMS: atom_id res chain seq x y z
N MET A 1 19.33 7.82 -25.10
CA MET A 1 19.95 6.53 -24.71
C MET A 1 20.70 6.56 -23.37
N ALA A 2 21.54 7.57 -23.03
CA ALA A 2 22.05 7.73 -21.65
C ALA A 2 21.03 8.42 -20.71
N LYS A 3 20.47 9.57 -21.15
CA LYS A 3 19.47 10.35 -20.40
C LYS A 3 18.15 9.61 -20.10
N ASP A 4 17.80 8.58 -20.87
CA ASP A 4 16.59 7.79 -20.63
C ASP A 4 16.76 6.77 -19.49
N ARG A 5 17.95 6.16 -19.38
CA ARG A 5 18.27 5.25 -18.26
C ARG A 5 18.36 6.03 -16.95
N GLU A 6 19.06 7.16 -16.95
CA GLU A 6 19.15 8.06 -15.80
C GLU A 6 17.76 8.52 -15.34
N ARG A 7 16.88 8.88 -16.28
CA ARG A 7 15.49 9.24 -15.99
C ARG A 7 14.69 8.06 -15.41
N GLN A 8 14.83 6.85 -15.95
CA GLN A 8 14.14 5.66 -15.43
C GLN A 8 14.58 5.32 -14.00
N THR A 9 15.89 5.35 -13.74
CA THR A 9 16.45 5.14 -12.41
C THR A 9 16.01 6.24 -11.44
N ALA A 10 16.01 7.50 -11.88
CA ALA A 10 15.50 8.62 -11.08
C ALA A 10 14.01 8.46 -10.75
N LYS A 11 13.19 8.00 -11.71
CA LYS A 11 11.76 7.72 -11.50
C LYS A 11 11.58 6.66 -10.43
N LEU A 12 12.31 5.54 -10.51
CA LEU A 12 12.25 4.46 -9.51
C LEU A 12 12.56 5.02 -8.10
N TYR A 13 13.64 5.77 -7.96
CA TYR A 13 14.00 6.35 -6.66
C TYR A 13 12.99 7.38 -6.13
N TYR A 14 12.45 8.23 -7.00
CA TYR A 14 11.48 9.25 -6.59
C TYR A 14 10.10 8.65 -6.27
N VAL A 15 9.58 7.81 -7.17
CA VAL A 15 8.20 7.28 -7.11
C VAL A 15 8.10 6.06 -6.21
N ASP A 16 9.04 5.12 -6.29
CA ASP A 16 8.94 3.85 -5.58
C ASP A 16 9.62 3.91 -4.21
N HIS A 17 10.76 4.60 -4.10
CA HIS A 17 11.53 4.70 -2.86
C HIS A 17 11.24 5.98 -2.05
N ASN A 18 10.33 6.84 -2.52
CA ASN A 18 9.91 8.08 -1.84
C ASN A 18 11.04 9.08 -1.53
N LEU A 19 12.14 9.06 -2.29
CA LEU A 19 13.24 10.00 -2.10
C LEU A 19 12.87 11.40 -2.61
N THR A 20 13.47 12.41 -2.00
CA THR A 20 13.35 13.81 -2.43
C THR A 20 14.09 14.06 -3.73
N ALA A 21 13.73 15.14 -4.44
CA ALA A 21 14.41 15.51 -5.69
C ALA A 21 15.93 15.71 -5.47
N LYS A 22 16.30 16.25 -4.31
CA LYS A 22 17.69 16.42 -3.88
C LYS A 22 18.42 15.08 -3.73
N GLU A 23 17.89 14.15 -2.95
CA GLU A 23 18.52 12.83 -2.74
C GLU A 23 18.61 12.01 -4.05
N VAL A 24 17.58 12.10 -4.90
CA VAL A 24 17.61 11.44 -6.23
C VAL A 24 18.69 12.06 -7.11
N SER A 25 18.84 13.39 -7.06
CA SER A 25 19.84 14.11 -7.86
C SER A 25 21.27 13.69 -7.51
N GLU A 26 21.55 13.52 -6.21
CA GLU A 26 22.85 13.06 -5.70
C GLU A 26 23.15 11.61 -6.13
N ARG A 27 22.13 10.73 -6.13
CA ARG A 27 22.29 9.31 -6.51
C ARG A 27 22.42 9.08 -8.01
N VAL A 28 21.74 9.88 -8.82
CA VAL A 28 21.70 9.72 -10.28
C VAL A 28 22.77 10.57 -10.97
N GLY A 29 23.37 11.53 -10.28
CA GLY A 29 24.44 12.37 -10.82
C GLY A 29 23.91 13.49 -11.74
N VAL A 30 22.70 13.98 -11.49
CA VAL A 30 22.09 15.10 -12.22
C VAL A 30 21.72 16.23 -11.26
N THR A 31 21.33 17.40 -11.78
CA THR A 31 20.95 18.51 -10.90
C THR A 31 19.54 18.32 -10.32
N GLU A 32 19.29 18.81 -9.11
CA GLU A 32 17.95 18.81 -8.50
C GLU A 32 16.90 19.47 -9.42
N LYS A 33 17.27 20.54 -10.13
CA LYS A 33 16.41 21.21 -11.13
C LYS A 33 16.01 20.26 -12.28
N THR A 34 16.93 19.40 -12.72
CA THR A 34 16.64 18.39 -13.74
C THR A 34 15.62 17.37 -13.23
N ILE A 35 15.76 16.91 -11.98
CA ILE A 35 14.79 16.01 -11.35
C ILE A 35 13.43 16.70 -11.20
N GLY A 36 13.39 17.94 -10.71
CA GLY A 36 12.16 18.73 -10.60
C GLY A 36 11.41 18.86 -11.93
N ASN A 37 12.13 19.19 -13.01
CA ASN A 37 11.54 19.26 -14.35
C ASN A 37 10.96 17.92 -14.81
N TRP A 38 11.59 16.78 -14.47
CA TRP A 38 11.05 15.47 -14.80
C TRP A 38 9.83 15.11 -13.96
N VAL A 39 9.84 15.45 -12.67
CA VAL A 39 8.70 15.25 -11.77
C VAL A 39 7.45 15.96 -12.31
N GLU A 40 7.60 17.20 -12.78
CA GLU A 40 6.50 17.96 -13.38
C GLU A 40 6.10 17.39 -14.75
N LYS A 41 7.07 17.27 -15.68
CA LYS A 41 6.81 16.88 -17.07
C LYS A 41 6.16 15.50 -17.22
N TYR A 42 6.50 14.57 -16.34
CA TYR A 42 6.03 13.18 -16.41
C TYR A 42 5.08 12.84 -15.26
N HIS A 43 4.59 13.84 -14.52
CA HIS A 43 3.62 13.69 -13.44
C HIS A 43 4.01 12.68 -12.35
N TRP A 44 5.31 12.56 -12.04
CA TRP A 44 5.80 11.58 -11.05
C TRP A 44 5.26 11.84 -9.65
N LYS A 45 4.96 13.09 -9.31
CA LYS A 45 4.33 13.42 -8.04
C LYS A 45 2.93 12.81 -7.94
N ALA A 46 2.11 12.93 -8.99
CA ALA A 46 0.79 12.33 -9.03
C ALA A 46 0.85 10.80 -8.99
N GLU A 47 1.79 10.19 -9.71
CA GLU A 47 2.02 8.74 -9.69
C GLU A 47 2.46 8.24 -8.30
N ARG A 48 3.41 8.95 -7.67
CA ARG A 48 3.88 8.67 -6.32
C ARG A 48 2.77 8.83 -5.29
N ASP A 49 2.02 9.92 -5.37
CA ASP A 49 0.93 10.21 -4.45
C ASP A 49 -0.18 9.17 -4.62
N ALA A 50 -0.49 8.73 -5.85
CA ALA A 50 -1.42 7.62 -6.11
C ALA A 50 -0.92 6.28 -5.56
N LYS A 51 0.38 5.97 -5.71
CA LYS A 51 0.99 4.78 -5.08
C LYS A 51 0.98 4.86 -3.55
N ASN A 52 1.25 6.03 -2.99
CA ASN A 52 1.23 6.24 -1.55
C ASN A 52 -0.19 6.22 -0.98
N ALA A 53 -1.17 6.70 -1.73
CA ALA A 53 -2.59 6.58 -1.46
C ALA A 53 -3.15 5.21 -1.89
N SER A 54 -2.31 4.28 -2.36
CA SER A 54 -2.79 2.98 -2.80
C SER A 54 -3.51 2.27 -1.65
N PRO A 55 -4.60 1.54 -1.95
CA PRO A 55 -5.29 0.73 -0.97
C PRO A 55 -4.35 -0.20 -0.20
N ALA A 56 -3.28 -0.71 -0.84
CA ALA A 56 -2.27 -1.54 -0.20
C ALA A 56 -1.53 -0.82 0.94
N LYS A 57 -1.08 0.42 0.72
CA LYS A 57 -0.37 1.19 1.77
C LYS A 57 -1.32 1.64 2.87
N ARG A 58 -2.56 2.03 2.54
CA ARG A 58 -3.61 2.32 3.52
C ARG A 58 -3.95 1.09 4.37
N THR A 59 -4.06 -0.08 3.75
CA THR A 59 -4.27 -1.37 4.40
C THR A 59 -3.12 -1.70 5.35
N ALA A 60 -1.87 -1.57 4.91
CA ALA A 60 -0.70 -1.81 5.75
C ALA A 60 -0.69 -0.90 6.99
N ASN A 61 -1.01 0.39 6.83
CA ASN A 61 -1.07 1.34 7.93
C ASN A 61 -2.18 0.97 8.94
N ILE A 62 -3.38 0.61 8.48
CA ILE A 62 -4.48 0.22 9.37
C ILE A 62 -4.15 -1.08 10.12
N LYS A 63 -3.54 -2.06 9.44
CA LYS A 63 -3.06 -3.29 10.08
C LYS A 63 -2.04 -2.98 11.18
N GLN A 64 -1.13 -2.03 10.96
CA GLN A 64 -0.18 -1.60 11.99
C GLN A 64 -0.88 -0.94 13.19
N ILE A 65 -1.89 -0.09 12.96
CA ILE A 65 -2.68 0.52 14.05
C ILE A 65 -3.37 -0.57 14.87
N ILE A 66 -4.00 -1.55 14.22
CA ILE A 66 -4.66 -2.67 14.90
C ILE A 66 -3.65 -3.49 15.71
N SER A 67 -2.46 -3.75 15.17
CA SER A 67 -1.39 -4.45 15.89
C SER A 67 -1.00 -3.70 17.16
N ASN A 68 -0.70 -2.41 17.05
CA ASN A 68 -0.30 -1.60 18.22
C ASN A 68 -1.39 -1.54 19.30
N LEU A 69 -2.66 -1.42 18.87
CA LEU A 69 -3.81 -1.45 19.79
C LEU A 69 -3.95 -2.82 20.47
N SER A 70 -3.70 -3.91 19.75
CA SER A 70 -3.75 -5.26 20.30
C SER A 70 -2.61 -5.51 21.29
N ASP A 71 -1.43 -4.93 21.05
CA ASP A 71 -0.31 -4.99 21.99
C ASP A 71 -0.64 -4.22 23.28
N GLU A 72 -1.16 -2.99 23.19
CA GLU A 72 -1.62 -2.22 24.36
C GLU A 72 -2.72 -2.97 25.13
N TRP A 73 -3.65 -3.61 24.41
CA TRP A 73 -4.70 -4.43 25.01
C TRP A 73 -4.11 -5.58 25.85
N LEU A 74 -3.14 -6.30 25.31
CA LEU A 74 -2.50 -7.44 25.98
C LEU A 74 -1.73 -7.00 27.24
N GLU A 75 -1.09 -5.84 27.21
CA GLU A 75 -0.43 -5.27 28.39
C GLU A 75 -1.43 -4.92 29.48
N LEU A 76 -2.52 -4.21 29.13
CA LEU A 76 -3.56 -3.84 30.10
C LEU A 76 -4.29 -5.07 30.67
N ASP A 77 -4.56 -6.09 29.88
CA ASP A 77 -5.18 -7.34 30.34
C ASP A 77 -4.28 -8.10 31.33
N ARG A 78 -2.96 -8.09 31.10
CA ARG A 78 -1.99 -8.66 32.06
C ARG A 78 -1.99 -7.89 33.38
N GLU A 79 -1.96 -6.56 33.32
CA GLU A 79 -1.98 -5.70 34.51
C GLU A 79 -3.27 -5.90 35.33
N VAL A 80 -4.42 -6.01 34.65
CA VAL A 80 -5.71 -6.34 35.29
C VAL A 80 -5.63 -7.68 36.03
N LYS A 81 -5.09 -8.73 35.40
CA LYS A 81 -4.95 -10.05 36.03
C LYS A 81 -4.02 -10.03 37.25
N GLU A 82 -2.90 -9.33 37.16
CA GLU A 82 -1.98 -9.19 38.29
C GLU A 82 -2.66 -8.50 39.48
N LEU A 83 -3.34 -7.37 39.25
CA LEU A 83 -4.08 -6.64 40.28
C LEU A 83 -5.21 -7.48 40.89
N GLU A 84 -5.92 -8.29 40.10
CA GLU A 84 -6.98 -9.18 40.62
C GLU A 84 -6.43 -10.27 41.54
N THR A 85 -5.23 -10.78 41.28
CA THR A 85 -4.58 -11.79 42.14
C THR A 85 -3.94 -11.20 43.40
N GLY A 86 -3.52 -9.92 43.36
CA GLY A 86 -2.75 -9.27 44.42
C GLY A 86 -3.54 -8.46 45.46
N LYS A 87 -4.90 -8.55 45.48
CA LYS A 87 -5.79 -7.60 46.19
C LYS A 87 -5.59 -6.15 45.73
N GLY A 88 -5.44 -5.94 44.42
CA GLY A 88 -5.35 -4.62 43.81
C GLY A 88 -6.61 -3.76 44.01
N ASN A 89 -6.45 -2.46 43.84
CA ASN A 89 -7.54 -1.51 44.04
C ASN A 89 -8.66 -1.72 42.99
N PRO A 90 -9.92 -1.97 43.40
CA PRO A 90 -11.04 -2.12 42.46
C PRO A 90 -11.23 -0.92 41.51
N GLU A 91 -10.90 0.29 41.95
CA GLU A 91 -11.02 1.49 41.12
C GLU A 91 -9.98 1.53 39.99
N GLU A 92 -8.77 1.02 40.25
CA GLU A 92 -7.69 0.92 39.28
C GLU A 92 -8.01 -0.14 38.23
N ILE A 93 -8.47 -1.31 38.67
CA ILE A 93 -8.98 -2.38 37.79
C ILE A 93 -10.11 -1.85 36.89
N ALA A 94 -11.04 -1.06 37.44
CA ALA A 94 -12.13 -0.47 36.67
C ALA A 94 -11.64 0.53 35.59
N LYS A 95 -10.60 1.32 35.89
CA LYS A 95 -9.98 2.25 34.92
C LYS A 95 -9.31 1.48 33.77
N LEU A 96 -8.51 0.46 34.08
CA LEU A 96 -7.86 -0.37 33.07
C LEU A 96 -8.88 -1.08 32.17
N ARG A 97 -9.94 -1.67 32.77
CA ARG A 97 -11.04 -2.30 32.02
C ARG A 97 -11.79 -1.31 31.13
N THR A 98 -11.92 -0.05 31.55
CA THR A 98 -12.52 1.01 30.71
C THR A 98 -11.65 1.31 29.50
N ARG A 99 -10.32 1.31 29.68
CA ARG A 99 -9.38 1.52 28.58
C ARG A 99 -9.37 0.35 27.60
N ILE A 100 -9.39 -0.88 28.10
CA ILE A 100 -9.57 -2.11 27.31
C ILE A 100 -10.82 -2.01 26.42
N LYS A 101 -11.98 -1.63 26.98
CA LYS A 101 -13.20 -1.42 26.19
C LYS A 101 -13.04 -0.36 25.10
N GLY A 102 -12.33 0.73 25.39
CA GLY A 102 -12.03 1.77 24.41
C GLY A 102 -11.16 1.24 23.26
N ILE A 103 -10.22 0.35 23.56
CA ILE A 103 -9.39 -0.33 22.54
C ILE A 103 -10.25 -1.29 21.71
N ASP A 104 -11.12 -2.10 22.33
CA ASP A 104 -12.03 -3.01 21.62
C ASP A 104 -12.90 -2.24 20.59
N ASP A 105 -13.46 -1.11 21.01
CA ASP A 105 -14.24 -0.22 20.15
C ASP A 105 -13.41 0.37 19.00
N ALA A 106 -12.17 0.77 19.29
CA ALA A 106 -11.27 1.31 18.27
C ALA A 106 -10.88 0.25 17.23
N VAL A 107 -10.51 -0.96 17.68
CA VAL A 107 -10.19 -2.10 16.81
C VAL A 107 -11.38 -2.45 15.92
N SER A 108 -12.60 -2.48 16.47
CA SER A 108 -13.83 -2.71 15.69
C SER A 108 -14.03 -1.67 14.57
N LYS A 109 -13.81 -0.38 14.87
CA LYS A 109 -13.89 0.70 13.87
C LYS A 109 -12.81 0.60 12.79
N TRP A 110 -11.57 0.27 13.19
CA TRP A 110 -10.47 0.10 12.24
C TRP A 110 -10.67 -1.12 11.34
N ASN A 111 -11.19 -2.23 11.86
CA ASN A 111 -11.57 -3.40 11.06
C ASN A 111 -12.65 -3.07 10.02
N LYS A 112 -13.69 -2.33 10.39
CA LYS A 112 -14.71 -1.86 9.42
C LYS A 112 -14.11 -0.94 8.36
N THR A 113 -13.17 -0.08 8.76
CA THR A 113 -12.47 0.81 7.82
C THR A 113 -11.62 0.01 6.84
N LEU A 114 -10.95 -1.05 7.31
CA LEU A 114 -10.19 -1.97 6.47
C LEU A 114 -11.09 -2.69 5.47
N GLU A 115 -12.22 -3.25 5.91
CA GLU A 115 -13.20 -3.90 5.01
C GLU A 115 -13.71 -2.94 3.94
N ASN A 116 -14.00 -1.69 4.29
CA ASN A 116 -14.45 -0.69 3.33
C ASN A 116 -13.37 -0.36 2.30
N ILE A 117 -12.12 -0.20 2.75
CA ILE A 117 -11.00 0.04 1.82
C ILE A 117 -10.81 -1.17 0.90
N GLU A 118 -10.91 -2.39 1.42
CA GLU A 118 -10.79 -3.60 0.61
C GLU A 118 -11.91 -3.66 -0.45
N LYS A 119 -13.17 -3.39 -0.06
CA LYS A 119 -14.31 -3.31 -0.99
C LYS A 119 -14.16 -2.21 -2.04
N ASP A 120 -13.83 -1.00 -1.61
CA ASP A 120 -13.68 0.17 -2.49
C ASP A 120 -12.44 0.06 -3.40
N SER A 121 -11.47 -0.79 -3.02
CA SER A 121 -10.26 -1.05 -3.79
C SER A 121 -10.38 -2.18 -4.79
N GLN A 122 -11.49 -2.93 -4.79
CA GLN A 122 -11.69 -3.98 -5.76
C GLN A 122 -11.85 -3.36 -7.15
N VAL A 123 -10.88 -3.65 -8.02
CA VAL A 123 -10.96 -3.29 -9.43
C VAL A 123 -12.02 -4.19 -10.05
N PRO A 124 -13.09 -3.65 -10.66
CA PRO A 124 -14.07 -4.47 -11.36
C PRO A 124 -13.39 -5.34 -12.41
N LEU A 125 -13.86 -6.59 -12.59
CA LEU A 125 -13.28 -7.51 -13.56
C LEU A 125 -13.20 -6.90 -14.96
N SER A 126 -14.23 -6.15 -15.37
CA SER A 126 -14.27 -5.42 -16.64
C SER A 126 -13.15 -4.38 -16.78
N THR A 127 -12.88 -3.60 -15.72
CA THR A 127 -11.77 -2.64 -15.70
C THR A 127 -10.42 -3.36 -15.74
N TYR A 128 -10.29 -4.49 -15.04
CA TYR A 128 -9.07 -5.28 -15.05
C TYR A 128 -8.76 -5.85 -16.44
N ILE A 129 -9.75 -6.47 -17.09
CA ILE A 129 -9.65 -7.01 -18.44
C ILE A 129 -9.26 -5.90 -19.41
N TYR A 130 -9.96 -4.75 -19.37
CA TYR A 130 -9.66 -3.60 -20.23
C TYR A 130 -8.20 -3.13 -20.09
N VAL A 131 -7.70 -2.98 -18.85
CA VAL A 131 -6.31 -2.56 -18.61
C VAL A 131 -5.31 -3.62 -19.09
N MET A 132 -5.58 -4.91 -18.85
CA MET A 132 -4.72 -5.99 -19.32
C MET A 132 -4.65 -6.06 -20.85
N GLU A 133 -5.79 -5.90 -21.53
CA GLU A 133 -5.85 -5.83 -22.98
C GLU A 133 -5.06 -4.63 -23.51
N ASP A 134 -5.23 -3.44 -22.94
CA ASP A 134 -4.50 -2.24 -23.37
C ASP A 134 -2.98 -2.40 -23.21
N ILE A 135 -2.52 -2.96 -22.08
CA ILE A 135 -1.11 -3.26 -21.84
C ILE A 135 -0.56 -4.21 -22.90
N PHE A 136 -1.27 -5.31 -23.20
CA PHE A 136 -0.82 -6.31 -24.16
C PHE A 136 -0.89 -5.81 -25.61
N GLN A 137 -1.86 -4.96 -25.95
CA GLN A 137 -1.89 -4.25 -27.23
C GLN A 137 -0.70 -3.28 -27.36
N GLY A 138 -0.33 -2.60 -26.29
CA GLY A 138 0.89 -1.79 -26.21
C GLY A 138 2.15 -2.64 -26.40
N LEU A 139 2.22 -3.81 -25.74
CA LEU A 139 3.34 -4.74 -25.86
C LEU A 139 3.47 -5.30 -27.28
N LEU A 140 2.36 -5.67 -27.92
CA LEU A 140 2.34 -6.15 -29.31
C LEU A 140 2.95 -5.13 -30.27
N LYS A 141 2.61 -3.85 -30.10
CA LYS A 141 3.16 -2.74 -30.91
C LYS A 141 4.64 -2.48 -30.63
N TYR A 142 5.07 -2.68 -29.39
CA TYR A 142 6.45 -2.41 -28.96
C TYR A 142 7.42 -3.56 -29.30
N ASN A 143 7.04 -4.81 -28.99
CA ASN A 143 7.83 -6.01 -29.22
C ASN A 143 6.92 -7.24 -29.41
N ARG A 144 6.71 -7.58 -30.68
CA ARG A 144 5.84 -8.69 -31.08
C ARG A 144 6.31 -10.05 -30.58
N ASP A 145 7.62 -10.32 -30.61
CA ASP A 145 8.14 -11.62 -30.18
C ASP A 145 7.94 -11.84 -28.68
N LEU A 146 8.10 -10.79 -27.88
CA LEU A 146 7.82 -10.83 -26.44
C LEU A 146 6.33 -10.99 -26.16
N TYR A 147 5.47 -10.29 -26.92
CA TYR A 147 4.03 -10.49 -26.85
C TYR A 147 3.66 -11.96 -27.09
N MET A 148 4.12 -12.56 -28.18
CA MET A 148 3.80 -13.96 -28.52
C MET A 148 4.23 -14.94 -27.43
N LYS A 149 5.35 -14.68 -26.75
CA LYS A 149 5.82 -15.51 -25.62
C LYS A 149 5.00 -15.36 -24.35
N LEU A 150 4.21 -14.29 -24.23
CA LEU A 150 3.43 -13.97 -23.04
C LEU A 150 1.91 -14.13 -23.23
N VAL A 151 1.44 -14.52 -24.43
CA VAL A 151 0.01 -14.74 -24.70
C VAL A 151 -0.58 -15.77 -23.74
N ASP A 152 0.05 -16.93 -23.60
CA ASP A 152 -0.42 -17.99 -22.70
C ASP A 152 -0.44 -17.51 -21.24
N PHE A 153 0.55 -16.72 -20.84
CA PHE A 153 0.56 -16.09 -19.51
C PHE A 153 -0.63 -15.15 -19.33
N GLN A 154 -0.95 -14.32 -20.33
CA GLN A 154 -2.10 -13.41 -20.28
C GLN A 154 -3.40 -14.17 -20.07
N GLU A 155 -3.60 -15.26 -20.82
CA GLU A 155 -4.81 -16.07 -20.75
C GLU A 155 -4.95 -16.77 -19.40
N ILE A 156 -3.90 -17.45 -18.93
CA ILE A 156 -3.90 -18.11 -17.61
C ILE A 156 -4.15 -17.10 -16.50
N HIS A 157 -3.51 -15.94 -16.59
CA HIS A 157 -3.65 -14.89 -15.59
C HIS A 157 -5.05 -14.28 -15.60
N LEU A 158 -5.64 -14.00 -16.76
CA LEU A 158 -7.01 -13.50 -16.86
C LEU A 158 -8.03 -14.52 -16.33
N ASN A 159 -7.85 -15.81 -16.62
CA ASN A 159 -8.72 -16.86 -16.07
C ASN A 159 -8.62 -16.91 -14.54
N THR A 160 -7.41 -16.88 -13.99
CA THR A 160 -7.19 -16.84 -12.54
C THR A 160 -7.85 -15.60 -11.89
N ILE A 161 -7.79 -14.45 -12.55
CA ILE A 161 -8.40 -13.22 -12.05
C ILE A 161 -9.93 -13.27 -12.18
N SER A 162 -10.47 -13.84 -13.26
CA SER A 162 -11.91 -14.07 -13.44
C SER A 162 -12.47 -14.99 -12.36
N GLU A 163 -11.77 -16.06 -11.97
CA GLU A 163 -12.19 -16.93 -10.85
C GLU A 163 -12.17 -16.20 -9.50
N ARG A 164 -11.31 -15.19 -9.35
CA ARG A 164 -11.18 -14.44 -8.09
C ARG A 164 -12.16 -13.28 -7.99
N LEU A 165 -12.52 -12.65 -9.10
CA LEU A 165 -13.32 -11.42 -9.15
C LEU A 165 -14.74 -11.60 -9.74
N GLY A 166 -14.98 -12.69 -10.46
CA GLY A 166 -16.30 -13.08 -10.99
C GLY A 166 -17.08 -13.93 -9.99
#